data_AF-A0A3N1H5K7-F1
#
_entry.id   AF-A0A3N1H5K7-F1
#
_cell.length_a   1.000
_cell.length_b   1.000
_cell.length_c   1.000
_cell.angle_alpha   90.00
_cell.angle_beta   90.00
_cell.angle_gamma   90.00
#
_symmetry.space_group_name_H-M   'P 1'
#
loop_
_entity.id
_entity.type
_entity.pdbx_description
1 polymer ?
#
loop_
_entity_poly.entity_id
_entity_poly.type
_entity_poly.pdbx_seq_one_letter_code
_entity_poly.pdbx_strand_id
1 'polypeptide(L)' 'MTHAEVPHLVGLTVPRAREAGHAAGVVVTSRDPDGPPLGALTWPGTWIVTAQDPAAGRRVRRGAPVVIDFEESQT' A
#
# COMPACT_ATOMS: atom_id res chain seq x y z
N MET A 1 -17.33 -11.44 11.81
CA MET A 1 -16.45 -11.01 10.69
C MET A 1 -15.50 -9.96 11.25
N THR A 2 -14.19 -10.22 11.26
CA THR A 2 -13.19 -9.25 11.76
C THR A 2 -12.96 -8.17 10.70
N HIS A 3 -13.02 -6.91 11.15
CA HIS A 3 -12.75 -5.74 10.32
C HIS A 3 -11.34 -5.25 10.59
N ALA A 4 -10.76 -4.56 9.62
CA ALA A 4 -9.52 -3.81 9.73
C ALA A 4 -9.81 -2.34 9.44
N GLU A 5 -8.99 -1.45 10.01
CA GLU A 5 -8.99 -0.04 9.66
C GLU A 5 -7.83 0.22 8.71
N VAL A 6 -8.10 0.91 7.61
CA VAL A 6 -7.08 1.20 6.61
C VAL A 6 -6.07 2.20 7.19
N PRO A 7 -4.77 1.87 7.26
CA PRO A 7 -3.75 2.78 7.77
C PRO A 7 -3.51 3.94 6.79
N HIS A 8 -2.90 5.01 7.30
CA HIS A 8 -2.38 6.09 6.46
C HIS A 8 -1.05 5.65 5.83
N LEU A 9 -1.05 5.50 4.50
CA LEU A 9 0.07 4.98 3.72
C LEU A 9 0.78 6.05 2.89
N VAL A 10 0.07 7.12 2.53
CA VAL A 10 0.62 8.23 1.73
C VAL A 10 1.84 8.84 2.43
N GLY A 11 2.91 9.08 1.68
CA GLY A 11 4.18 9.60 2.18
C GLY A 11 5.13 8.53 2.75
N LEU A 12 4.68 7.28 2.92
CA LEU A 12 5.58 6.17 3.29
C LEU A 12 6.35 5.66 2.07
N THR A 13 7.53 5.10 2.31
CA THR A 13 8.17 4.26 1.29
C THR A 13 7.33 3.00 1.05
N VAL A 14 7.36 2.44 -0.16
CA VAL A 14 6.58 1.23 -0.49
C VAL A 14 6.85 0.05 0.45
N PRO A 15 8.11 -0.25 0.88
CA PRO A 15 8.35 -1.25 1.92
C PRO A 15 7.64 -0.96 3.24
N ARG A 16 7.69 0.29 3.73
CA ARG A 16 7.01 0.70 4.97
C ARG A 16 5.49 0.66 4.85
N ALA A 17 4.94 1.02 3.71
CA ALA A 17 3.51 0.90 3.45
C ALA A 17 3.05 -0.56 3.54
N ARG A 18 3.82 -1.50 2.97
CA ARG A 18 3.53 -2.94 3.05
C ARG A 18 3.58 -3.47 4.48
N GLU A 19 4.58 -3.06 5.26
CA GLU A 19 4.68 -3.39 6.69
C GLU A 19 3.47 -2.87 7.48
N ALA A 20 3.10 -1.60 7.27
CA ALA A 20 1.96 -0.97 7.94
C ALA A 20 0.63 -1.65 7.58
N GLY A 21 0.42 -1.96 6.30
CA GLY A 21 -0.77 -2.67 5.85
C GLY A 21 -0.89 -4.08 6.46
N HIS A 22 0.20 -4.84 6.45
CA HIS A 22 0.22 -6.17 7.08
C HIS A 22 -0.09 -6.09 8.59
N ALA A 23 0.50 -5.13 9.31
CA ALA A 23 0.23 -4.91 10.73
C ALA A 23 -1.24 -4.53 10.99
N ALA A 24 -1.86 -3.73 10.12
CA ALA A 24 -3.27 -3.35 10.19
C ALA A 24 -4.24 -4.46 9.73
N GLY A 25 -3.74 -5.52 9.08
CA GLY A 25 -4.54 -6.63 8.57
C GLY A 25 -5.20 -6.34 7.22
N VAL A 26 -4.57 -5.53 6.38
CA VAL A 26 -4.94 -5.27 4.97
C VAL A 26 -3.80 -5.67 4.03
N VAL A 27 -4.07 -5.78 2.73
CA VAL A 27 -3.06 -6.14 1.72
C VAL A 27 -2.75 -4.92 0.86
N VAL A 28 -1.51 -4.44 0.89
CA VAL A 28 -1.09 -3.32 0.01
C VAL A 28 -0.71 -3.86 -1.36
N THR A 29 -1.29 -3.28 -2.40
CA THR A 29 -1.14 -3.74 -3.79
C THR A 29 -1.02 -2.57 -4.77
N SER A 30 -0.48 -2.81 -5.95
CA SER A 30 -0.56 -1.88 -7.10
C SER A 30 -1.98 -1.91 -7.70
N ARG A 31 -2.25 -0.98 -8.65
CA ARG A 31 -3.49 -0.94 -9.44
C ARG A 31 -3.71 -2.17 -10.32
N ASP A 32 -2.63 -2.84 -10.70
CA ASP A 32 -2.67 -4.06 -11.51
C ASP A 32 -2.37 -5.27 -10.62
N PRO A 33 -3.40 -5.96 -10.09
CA PRO A 33 -3.21 -7.12 -9.21
C PRO A 33 -2.62 -8.34 -9.93
N ASP A 34 -2.75 -8.43 -11.25
CA ASP A 34 -2.18 -9.50 -12.08
C ASP A 34 -0.79 -9.14 -12.61
N GLY A 35 -0.35 -7.89 -12.40
CA GLY A 35 0.95 -7.37 -12.81
C GLY A 35 2.12 -7.81 -11.92
N PRO A 36 3.33 -7.28 -12.18
CA PRO A 36 4.50 -7.55 -11.36
C PRO A 36 4.26 -7.15 -9.89
N PRO A 37 4.84 -7.87 -8.92
CA PRO A 37 4.69 -7.53 -7.51
C PRO A 37 5.29 -6.16 -7.22
N LEU A 38 4.75 -5.44 -6.23
CA LEU A 38 5.24 -4.11 -5.83
C LEU A 38 6.77 -4.04 -5.69
N GLY A 39 7.40 -5.07 -5.12
CA GLY A 39 8.86 -5.09 -4.97
C GLY A 39 9.64 -5.09 -6.29
N ALA A 40 9.08 -5.66 -7.36
CA ALA A 40 9.65 -5.59 -8.70
C ALA A 40 9.35 -4.25 -9.38
N LEU A 41 8.18 -3.66 -9.14
CA LEU A 41 7.81 -2.34 -9.67
C LEU A 41 8.60 -1.19 -9.03
N THR A 42 9.09 -1.38 -7.81
CA THR A 42 9.77 -0.34 -7.02
C THR A 42 11.25 -0.63 -6.81
N TRP A 43 11.87 -1.31 -7.77
CA TRP A 43 13.30 -1.56 -7.80
C TRP A 43 13.91 -1.15 -9.15
N PRO A 44 15.10 -0.55 -9.17
CA PRO A 44 15.86 -0.02 -8.03
C PRO A 44 15.24 1.29 -7.49
N GLY A 45 15.84 1.89 -6.46
CA GLY A 45 15.48 3.23 -5.97
C GLY A 45 14.60 3.26 -4.72
N THR A 46 14.21 4.48 -4.33
CA THR A 46 13.29 4.73 -3.21
C THR A 46 11.97 5.22 -3.78
N TRP A 47 10.89 4.50 -3.52
CA TRP A 47 9.57 4.82 -4.05
C TRP A 47 8.61 5.18 -2.92
N ILE A 48 7.90 6.29 -3.09
CA ILE A 48 7.01 6.88 -2.09
C ILE A 48 5.56 6.72 -2.55
N VAL A 49 4.69 6.32 -1.63
CA VAL A 49 3.24 6.25 -1.88
C VAL A 49 2.69 7.66 -2.02
N THR A 50 2.06 7.95 -3.16
CA THR A 50 1.47 9.26 -3.46
C THR A 50 -0.05 9.27 -3.31
N ALA A 51 -0.70 8.11 -3.47
CA ALA A 51 -2.12 7.94 -3.23
C ALA A 51 -2.45 6.54 -2.70
N GLN A 52 -3.62 6.42 -2.07
CA GLN A 52 -4.17 5.14 -1.62
C GLN A 52 -5.69 5.08 -1.85
N ASP A 53 -6.21 3.90 -2.13
CA ASP A 53 -7.64 3.57 -2.09
C ASP A 53 -7.86 2.15 -1.54
N PRO A 54 -8.70 1.94 -0.52
CA PRO A 54 -9.52 2.94 0.18
C PRO A 54 -8.72 3.96 0.99
N ALA A 55 -9.35 5.11 1.29
CA ALA A 55 -8.78 6.15 2.13
C ALA A 55 -8.48 5.66 3.56
N ALA A 56 -7.51 6.30 4.22
CA ALA A 56 -7.16 6.03 5.61
C ALA A 56 -8.36 6.18 6.57
N GLY A 57 -8.41 5.37 7.62
CA GLY A 57 -9.52 5.33 8.59
C GLY A 57 -10.76 4.57 8.09
N ARG A 58 -10.80 4.16 6.81
CA ARG A 58 -11.90 3.36 6.29
C ARG A 58 -11.92 1.99 6.97
N ARG A 59 -13.09 1.58 7.46
CA ARG A 59 -13.32 0.20 7.91
C ARG A 59 -13.54 -0.72 6.72
N VAL A 60 -12.73 -1.76 6.63
CA VAL A 60 -12.78 -2.79 5.58
C VAL A 60 -12.81 -4.18 6.20
N ARG A 61 -13.08 -5.20 5.39
CA ARG A 61 -12.88 -6.59 5.82
C ARG A 61 -11.38 -6.84 5.99
N ARG A 62 -10.99 -7.61 7.00
CA ARG A 62 -9.60 -8.03 7.14
C ARG A 62 -9.15 -8.76 5.87
N GLY A 63 -7.95 -8.46 5.38
CA GLY A 63 -7.41 -8.96 4.13
C GLY A 63 -7.88 -8.21 2.88
N ALA A 64 -8.71 -7.17 3.01
CA ALA A 64 -9.09 -6.34 1.87
C ALA A 64 -7.85 -5.66 1.26
N PRO A 65 -7.83 -5.48 -0.07
CA PRO A 65 -6.76 -4.76 -0.74
C PRO A 65 -6.84 -3.26 -0.44
N VAL A 66 -5.68 -2.63 -0.33
CA VAL A 66 -5.47 -1.19 -0.41
C VAL A 66 -4.54 -0.95 -1.58
N VAL A 67 -5.10 -0.41 -2.66
CA VAL A 67 -4.38 -0.04 -3.87
C VAL A 67 -3.59 1.24 -3.59
N ILE A 68 -2.33 1.26 -4.01
CA ILE A 68 -1.47 2.45 -3.91
C ILE A 68 -1.00 2.92 -5.27
N ASP A 69 -0.86 4.24 -5.39
CA ASP A 69 0.00 4.87 -6.40
C ASP A 69 1.32 5.25 -5.74
N PHE A 70 2.39 5.26 -6.53
CA PHE A 70 3.72 5.52 -6.03
C PHE A 70 4.60 6.11 -7.12
N GLU A 71 5.57 6.92 -6.69
CA GLU A 71 6.53 7.59 -7.56
C GLU A 71 7.94 7.43 -6.98
N GLU A 72 8.94 7.41 -7.86
CA GLU A 72 10.33 7.35 -7.43
C GLU A 72 10.74 8.70 -6.82
N SER A 73 11.26 8.66 -5.60
CA SER A 73 11.83 9.83 -4.92
C SER A 73 13.11 10.24 -5.63
N GLN A 74 13.02 11.28 -6.45
CA GLN A 74 14.19 11.99 -6.96
C GLN A 74 14.92 12.60 -5.75
N THR A 75 16.12 12.12 -5.43
CA THR A 75 17.00 12.75 -4.43
C THR A 75 17.78 13.88 -5.08
#